data_AF-A0A091R5X3-F1
#
_entry.id   AF-A0A091R5X3-F1
#
_cell.length_a   1.000
_cell.length_b   1.000
_cell.length_c   1.000
_cell.angle_alpha   90.00
_cell.angle_beta   90.00
_cell.angle_gamma   90.00
#
_symmetry.space_group_name_H-M   'P 1'
#
loop_
_entity.id
_entity.type
_entity.pdbx_description
1 polymer ?
#
loop_
_entity_poly.entity_id
_entity_poly.type
_entity_poly.pdbx_seq_one_letter_code
_entity_poly.pdbx_strand_id
1 'polypeptide(L)' 'LKESSFRLDIRNKFFTLRVIRHWHRLPSEAVDATSLGVFKARLDGALSSLV' A
#
# COMPACT_ATOMS: atom_id res chain seq x y z
N LEU A 1 -10.82 -0.31 -23.88
CA LEU A 1 -10.01 -0.91 -22.79
C LEU A 1 -9.25 0.11 -21.90
N LYS A 2 -9.29 1.42 -22.17
CA LYS A 2 -8.45 2.42 -21.47
C LYS A 2 -9.12 3.12 -20.27
N GLU A 3 -10.42 2.90 -20.06
CA GLU A 3 -11.23 3.63 -19.07
C GLU A 3 -11.39 2.88 -17.75
N SER A 4 -11.31 1.54 -17.78
CA SER A 4 -11.31 0.68 -16.59
C SER A 4 -9.97 0.73 -15.85
N SER A 5 -8.86 0.83 -16.59
CA SER A 5 -7.52 1.02 -16.02
C SER A 5 -7.38 2.40 -15.37
N PHE A 6 -7.99 3.43 -15.93
CA PHE A 6 -8.01 4.77 -15.33
C PHE A 6 -8.73 4.79 -13.98
N ARG A 7 -9.87 4.11 -13.87
CA ARG A 7 -10.59 3.93 -12.60
C ARG A 7 -9.76 3.14 -11.57
N LEU A 8 -9.06 2.11 -12.03
CA LEU A 8 -8.14 1.33 -11.19
C LEU A 8 -6.94 2.15 -10.70
N ASP A 9 -6.34 2.96 -11.57
CA ASP A 9 -5.18 3.81 -11.25
C ASP A 9 -5.55 4.89 -10.23
N ILE A 10 -6.72 5.52 -10.39
CA ILE A 10 -7.28 6.47 -9.42
C ILE A 10 -7.53 5.78 -8.08
N ARG A 11 -8.14 4.59 -8.08
CA ARG A 11 -8.41 3.84 -6.85
C ARG A 11 -7.11 3.47 -6.13
N ASN A 12 -6.10 3.01 -6.86
CA ASN A 12 -4.79 2.70 -6.29
C ASN A 12 -4.11 3.92 -5.69
N LYS A 13 -4.07 5.06 -6.40
CA LYS A 13 -3.52 6.32 -5.85
C LYS A 13 -4.25 6.79 -4.60
N PHE A 14 -5.58 6.71 -4.59
CA PHE A 14 -6.38 7.09 -3.42
C PHE A 14 -6.15 6.15 -2.23
N PHE A 15 -5.97 4.86 -2.50
CA PHE A 15 -5.65 3.87 -1.48
C PHE A 15 -4.29 4.17 -0.84
N THR A 16 -3.26 4.44 -1.64
CA THR A 16 -1.93 4.83 -1.15
C THR A 16 -1.98 6.08 -0.28
N LEU A 17 -2.71 7.12 -0.69
CA LEU A 17 -2.85 8.35 0.10
C LEU A 17 -3.64 8.15 1.40
N ARG A 18 -4.63 7.25 1.42
CA ARG A 18 -5.35 6.87 2.65
C ARG A 18 -4.45 6.07 3.60
N VAL A 19 -3.71 5.11 3.07
CA VAL A 19 -2.77 4.30 3.84
C VAL A 19 -1.68 5.19 4.45
N ILE A 20 -1.09 6.11 3.68
CA ILE A 20 -0.08 7.06 4.18
C ILE A 20 -0.65 7.97 5.27
N ARG A 21 -1.86 8.52 5.09
CA ARG A 21 -2.51 9.35 6.13
C ARG A 21 -2.88 8.55 7.38
N HIS A 22 -3.27 7.30 7.22
CA HIS A 22 -3.57 6.41 8.35
C HIS A 22 -2.29 5.99 9.08
N TRP A 23 -1.21 5.76 8.34
CA TRP A 23 0.13 5.51 8.85
C TRP A 23 0.68 6.68 9.66
N HIS A 24 0.52 7.92 9.18
CA HIS A 24 0.94 9.12 9.92
C HIS A 24 0.13 9.35 11.22
N ARG A 25 -1.02 8.67 11.38
CA ARG A 25 -1.85 8.71 12.59
C ARG A 25 -1.61 7.52 13.52
N LEU A 26 -0.95 6.46 13.04
CA LEU A 26 -0.53 5.34 13.87
C LEU A 26 0.82 5.70 14.51
N PRO A 27 1.04 5.35 15.80
CA PRO A 27 2.30 5.64 16.45
C PRO A 27 3.42 4.94 15.67
N SER A 28 4.39 5.73 15.18
CA SER A 28 5.50 5.25 14.36
C SER A 28 6.19 4.05 15.02
N GLU A 29 6.28 4.02 16.36
CA GLU A 29 6.86 2.89 17.09
C GLU A 29 6.10 1.56 16.90
N ALA A 30 4.76 1.55 16.86
CA ALA A 30 3.98 0.33 16.66
C ALA A 30 4.15 -0.24 15.24
N VAL A 31 4.51 0.65 14.33
CA VAL A 31 4.61 0.39 12.91
C VAL A 31 6.04 -0.03 12.53
N ASP A 32 7.05 0.60 13.13
CA ASP A 32 8.47 0.30 12.98
C ASP A 32 8.92 -0.95 13.75
N ALA A 33 8.30 -1.28 14.89
CA ALA A 33 8.76 -2.40 15.74
C ALA A 33 8.49 -3.79 15.15
N THR A 34 7.50 -3.98 14.28
CA THR A 34 7.18 -5.32 13.76
C THR A 34 6.48 -5.31 12.39
N SER A 35 5.88 -4.19 11.96
CA SER A 35 4.94 -4.21 10.84
C SER A 35 5.55 -3.77 9.50
N LEU A 36 6.42 -2.76 9.45
CA LEU A 36 6.83 -2.15 8.17
C LEU A 36 7.65 -3.09 7.29
N GLY A 37 8.67 -3.74 7.85
CA GLY A 37 9.56 -4.64 7.11
C GLY A 37 8.82 -5.89 6.63
N VAL A 38 8.00 -6.47 7.49
CA VAL A 38 7.17 -7.66 7.16
C VAL A 38 6.07 -7.29 6.17
N PHE A 39 5.46 -6.11 6.30
CA PHE A 39 4.44 -5.61 5.37
C PHE A 39 5.04 -5.31 4.00
N LYS A 40 6.23 -4.69 3.93
CA LYS A 40 6.97 -4.51 2.68
C LYS A 40 7.33 -5.85 2.03
N ALA A 41 7.86 -6.82 2.79
CA ALA A 41 8.19 -8.15 2.26
C ALA A 41 6.95 -8.90 1.74
N ARG A 42 5.81 -8.78 2.42
CA ARG A 42 4.54 -9.36 1.96
C ARG A 42 3.99 -8.67 0.71
N LEU A 43 4.09 -7.35 0.64
CA LEU A 43 3.68 -6.59 -0.55
C LEU A 43 4.57 -6.90 -1.75
N ASP A 44 5.87 -6.96 -1.55
CA ASP A 44 6.85 -7.27 -2.59
C ASP A 44 6.64 -8.69 -3.14
N GLY A 45 6.42 -9.67 -2.26
CA GLY A 45 6.05 -11.03 -2.67
C GLY A 45 4.71 -11.10 -3.41
N ALA A 46 3.71 -10.35 -2.98
CA ALA A 46 2.39 -10.33 -3.65
C ALA A 46 2.46 -9.64 -5.03
N LEU A 47 3.20 -8.53 -5.15
CA LEU A 47 3.42 -7.80 -6.39
C LEU A 47 4.24 -8.63 -7.39
N SER A 48 5.25 -9.37 -6.91
CA SER A 48 6.02 -10.30 -7.75
C SER A 48 5.20 -11.48 -8.27
N SER A 49 4.08 -11.84 -7.62
CA SER A 49 3.20 -12.92 -8.09
C SER A 49 2.15 -12.46 -9.11
N LEU A 50 2.05 -11.14 -9.35
CA LEU A 50 1.13 -10.55 -10.32
C LEU A 50 1.75 -10.39 -11.72
N VAL A 51 3.03 -10.77 -11.90
CA VAL A 51 3.75 -10.84 -13.20
C VAL A 51 3.45 -12.13 -13.92
#